data_AF-A0A8A4TI73-F1
#
_entry.id   AF-A0A8A4TI73-F1
#
_cell.length_a   1.000
_cell.length_b   1.000
_cell.length_c   1.000
_cell.angle_alpha   90.00
_cell.angle_beta   90.00
_cell.angle_gamma   90.00
#
_symmetry.space_group_name_H-M   'P 1'
#
loop_
_entity.id
_entity.type
_entity.pdbx_description
1 polymer ?
#
loop_
_entity_poly.entity_id
_entity_poly.type
_entity_poly.pdbx_seq_one_letter_code
_entity_poly.pdbx_strand_id
1 'polypeptide(L)' 'MTELRTQFTRFLETRNYAPGTIYRYVLTVADLAQHYHRRPDRINDEEVQNSP' A
#
# COMPACT_ATOMS: atom_id res chain seq x y z
N MET A 1 -10.79 6.69 -4.16
CA MET A 1 -9.93 6.60 -2.96
C MET A 1 -10.43 5.42 -2.16
N THR A 2 -9.62 4.38 -1.96
CA THR A 2 -9.99 3.29 -1.05
C THR A 2 -9.74 3.74 0.39
N GLU A 3 -10.53 3.26 1.35
CA GLU A 3 -10.33 3.48 2.79
C GLU A 3 -8.89 3.13 3.21
N LEU A 4 -8.37 2.00 2.70
CA LEU A 4 -7.01 1.55 2.95
C LEU A 4 -5.95 2.58 2.53
N ARG A 5 -6.09 3.21 1.36
CA ARG A 5 -5.13 4.22 0.89
C ARG A 5 -5.09 5.42 1.83
N THR A 6 -6.25 5.89 2.27
CA THR A 6 -6.36 7.05 3.17
C THR A 6 -5.77 6.74 4.54
N GLN A 7 -6.11 5.58 5.13
CA GLN A 7 -5.56 5.16 6.41
C GLN A 7 -4.04 4.98 6.35
N PHE A 8 -3.54 4.32 5.30
CA PHE A 8 -2.10 4.11 5.13
C PHE A 8 -1.33 5.43 4.95
N THR A 9 -1.87 6.38 4.17
CA THR A 9 -1.25 7.69 3.98
C THR A 9 -1.16 8.44 5.32
N ARG A 10 -2.27 8.52 6.07
CA ARG A 10 -2.31 9.18 7.40
C ARG A 10 -1.33 8.54 8.39
N PHE A 11 -1.22 7.21 8.35
CA PHE A 11 -0.28 6.46 9.20
C PHE A 11 1.18 6.84 8.94
N LEU A 12 1.55 7.08 7.68
CA LEU A 12 2.90 7.50 7.29
C LEU A 12 3.14 8.99 7.60
N GLU A 13 2.15 9.85 7.35
CA GLU A 13 2.20 11.28 7.71
C GLU A 13 2.39 11.47 9.21
N THR A 14 1.65 10.71 10.04
CA THR A 14 1.76 10.75 11.51
C THR A 14 3.16 10.39 12.01
N ARG A 15 3.89 9.59 11.24
CA ARG A 15 5.27 9.19 11.53
C ARG A 15 6.32 10.12 10.91
N ASN A 16 5.91 11.25 10.33
CA ASN A 16 6.80 12.21 9.66
C ASN A 16 7.62 11.59 8.52
N TYR A 17 7.06 10.63 7.79
CA TYR A 17 7.70 10.14 6.57
C TYR A 17 7.76 11.27 5.53
N ALA A 18 8.87 11.33 4.78
CA ALA A 18 9.00 12.30 3.70
C ALA A 18 7.90 12.08 2.63
N PRO A 19 7.35 13.14 2.02
CA PRO A 19 6.31 13.02 0.99
C PRO A 19 6.70 12.10 -0.18
N GLY A 20 7.97 12.11 -0.58
CA GLY A 20 8.49 11.20 -1.60
C GLY A 20 8.44 9.73 -1.20
N THR A 21 8.69 9.43 0.08
CA THR A 21 8.59 8.07 0.63
C THR A 21 7.14 7.62 0.69
N ILE A 22 6.22 8.49 1.13
CA ILE A 22 4.78 8.22 1.16
C ILE A 22 4.29 7.88 -0.25
N TYR A 23 4.64 8.71 -1.24
CA TYR A 23 4.28 8.49 -2.64
C TYR A 23 4.78 7.13 -3.14
N ARG A 24 6.05 6.79 -2.87
CA ARG A 24 6.63 5.52 -3.30
C ARG A 24 5.95 4.33 -2.64
N TYR A 25 5.61 4.41 -1.36
CA TYR A 25 4.94 3.33 -0.64
C TYR A 25 3.53 3.10 -1.17
N VAL A 26 2.78 4.17 -1.42
CA VAL A 26 1.43 4.08 -2.03
C VAL A 26 1.50 3.49 -3.44
N LEU A 27 2.52 3.86 -4.23
CA LEU A 27 2.76 3.28 -5.55
C LEU A 27 3.05 1.77 -5.45
N THR A 28 3.94 1.34 -4.57
CA THR A 28 4.26 -0.08 -4.41
C THR A 28 3.02 -0.92 -4.08
N VAL A 29 2.13 -0.41 -3.22
CA VAL A 29 0.86 -1.08 -2.90
C VAL A 29 -0.07 -1.13 -4.12
N ALA A 30 -0.07 -0.09 -4.95
CA ALA A 30 -0.84 -0.07 -6.19
C ALA A 30 -0.29 -1.05 -7.23
N ASP A 31 1.04 -1.18 -7.34
CA ASP A 31 1.70 -2.14 -8.23
C ASP A 31 1.41 -3.57 -7.79
N LEU A 32 1.44 -3.84 -6.48
CA LEU A 32 1.05 -5.13 -5.92
C LEU A 32 -0.41 -5.47 -6.26
N ALA A 33 -1.33 -4.52 -6.09
CA ALA A 33 -2.73 -4.70 -6.45
C ALA A 33 -2.93 -4.99 -7.95
N GLN A 34 -2.13 -4.36 -8.81
CA GLN A 34 -2.12 -4.65 -10.24
C GLN A 34 -1.61 -6.07 -10.52
N HIS A 35 -0.54 -6.50 -9.85
CA HIS A 35 0.03 -7.84 -10.02
C HIS A 35 -0.98 -8.95 -9.70
N TYR A 36 -1.72 -8.81 -8.60
CA TYR A 36 -2.73 -9.79 -8.21
C TYR A 36 -4.10 -9.58 -8.85
N HIS A 37 -4.28 -8.53 -9.66
CA HIS A 37 -5.57 -8.08 -10.21
C HIS A 37 -6.68 -7.97 -9.14
N ARG A 38 -6.29 -7.63 -7.91
CA ARG A 38 -7.17 -7.60 -6.74
C ARG A 38 -7.09 -6.24 -6.08
N ARG A 39 -8.16 -5.90 -5.38
CA ARG A 39 -8.16 -4.70 -4.54
C ARG A 39 -7.11 -4.86 -3.42
N PRO A 40 -6.30 -3.83 -3.11
CA PRO A 40 -5.25 -3.93 -2.11
C PRO A 40 -5.79 -4.26 -0.71
N ASP A 41 -7.04 -3.91 -0.42
CA ASP A 41 -7.77 -4.29 0.79
C ASP A 41 -8.21 -5.75 0.86
N ARG A 42 -7.90 -6.55 -0.17
CA ARG A 42 -8.20 -7.98 -0.26
C ARG A 42 -6.97 -8.84 -0.53
N ILE A 43 -5.78 -8.26 -0.44
CA ILE A 43 -4.51 -9.00 -0.53
C ILE A 43 -4.17 -9.41 0.90
N ASN A 44 -4.09 -10.71 1.16
CA ASN A 44 -3.80 -11.22 2.49
C ASN A 44 -2.28 -11.26 2.75
N ASP A 45 -1.88 -11.14 4.02
CA ASP A 45 -0.46 -11.11 4.44
C ASP A 45 0.34 -12.33 3.95
N GLU A 46 -0.31 -13.50 3.86
CA GLU A 46 0.27 -14.74 3.32
C GLU A 46 0.63 -14.64 1.82
N GLU A 47 -0.12 -13.85 1.04
CA GLU A 47 0.18 -13.61 -0.38
C GLU A 47 1.34 -12.62 -0.53
N VAL A 48 1.45 -11.66 0.38
CA VAL A 48 2.56 -10.67 0.41
C VAL A 48 3.88 -11.31 0.82
N GLN A 49 3.88 -12.20 1.82
CA GLN A 49 5.08 -12.89 2.30
C GLN A 49 5.66 -13.90 1.31
N ASN A 50 4.82 -14.45 0.42
CA ASN A 50 5.24 -15.42 -0.60
C ASN A 50 5.39 -14.80 -2.00
N SER A 51 5.35 -13.46 -2.12
CA SER A 51 5.66 -12.78 -3.38
C SER A 51 7.15 -13.01 -3.72
N PRO A 52 7.47 -13.54 -4.92
CA PRO A 52 8.83 -13.87 -5.32
C PRO A 52 9.74 -12.65 -5.50
#